data_AF-A0A6B3IC41-F1
#
_entry.id   AF-A0A6B3IC41-F1
#
_cell.length_a   1.000
_cell.length_b   1.000
_cell.length_c   1.000
_cell.angle_alpha   90.00
_cell.angle_beta   90.00
_cell.angle_gamma   90.00
#
_symmetry.space_group_name_H-M   'P 1'
#
loop_
_entity.id
_entity.type
_entity.pdbx_description
1 polymer ?
#
loop_
_entity_poly.entity_id
_entity_poly.type
_entity_poly.pdbx_seq_one_letter_code
_entity_poly.pdbx_strand_id
1 'polypeptide(L)'
;MPLGAEGFTVIDLPEVAPDILPSYDDCPVDDYMGNGTRFKRFSQYKLTPAEDENWSFKRLPHRDYTTYKKFNSVGGGIRRVYEPIEVDFTPLISEGIRELGLDRSEPWQINVHQNRTRAEGGRPGPLTPEGVHHDGHEFVMIAILNK
;
A
#
# COMPACT_ATOMS: atom_id res chain seq x y z
N MET A 1 6.19 -18.54 -10.77
CA MET A 1 5.93 -17.10 -10.59
C MET A 1 6.63 -16.69 -9.30
N PRO A 2 6.90 -15.40 -9.12
CA PRO A 2 7.47 -14.81 -7.90
C PRO A 2 6.57 -14.99 -6.65
N LEU A 3 5.35 -15.51 -6.84
CA LEU A 3 4.45 -16.03 -5.82
C LEU A 3 4.43 -17.58 -5.87
N GLY A 4 4.51 -18.22 -4.71
CA GLY A 4 4.61 -19.69 -4.57
C GLY A 4 3.33 -20.46 -4.94
N ALA A 5 3.32 -21.77 -4.68
CA ALA A 5 2.16 -22.63 -4.99
C ALA A 5 0.86 -22.20 -4.31
N GLU A 6 0.97 -21.51 -3.17
CA GLU A 6 -0.13 -20.97 -2.37
C GLU A 6 -0.68 -19.63 -2.91
N GLY A 7 -0.10 -19.09 -4.00
CA GLY A 7 -0.49 -17.80 -4.57
C GLY A 7 0.05 -16.59 -3.80
N PHE A 8 0.91 -16.80 -2.80
CA PHE A 8 1.67 -15.74 -2.13
C PHE A 8 3.12 -16.18 -1.86
N THR A 9 3.99 -15.23 -1.53
CA THR A 9 5.33 -15.47 -0.97
C THR A 9 5.53 -14.57 0.24
N VAL A 10 6.40 -14.97 1.16
CA VAL A 10 6.83 -14.15 2.30
C VAL A 10 8.31 -13.87 2.12
N ILE A 11 8.69 -12.61 2.21
CA ILE A 11 10.07 -12.15 2.06
C ILE A 11 10.47 -11.33 3.27
N ASP A 12 11.74 -11.41 3.64
CA ASP A 12 12.31 -10.51 4.64
C ASP A 12 12.53 -9.14 4.01
N LEU A 13 12.06 -8.09 4.70
CA LEU A 13 12.28 -6.71 4.26
C LEU A 13 13.67 -6.25 4.68
N PRO A 14 14.35 -5.43 3.88
CA PRO A 14 15.59 -4.79 4.32
C PRO A 14 15.32 -3.81 5.46
N GLU A 15 16.39 -3.31 6.06
CA GLU A 15 16.29 -2.15 6.93
C GLU A 15 15.69 -0.97 6.18
N VAL A 16 14.72 -0.31 6.79
CA VAL A 16 14.05 0.86 6.22
C VAL A 16 14.84 2.14 6.48
N ALA A 17 14.70 3.12 5.60
CA ALA A 17 15.28 4.45 5.83
C ALA A 17 14.81 5.04 7.18
N PRO A 18 15.67 5.81 7.88
CA PRO A 18 15.42 6.23 9.26
C PRO A 18 14.22 7.17 9.44
N ASP A 19 13.77 7.81 8.37
CA ASP A 19 12.59 8.67 8.32
C ASP A 19 11.27 7.91 8.11
N ILE A 20 11.32 6.66 7.62
CA ILE A 20 10.12 5.87 7.33
C ILE A 20 9.33 5.57 8.60
N LEU A 21 9.95 5.01 9.65
CA LEU A 21 9.22 4.65 10.87
C LEU A 21 8.62 5.87 11.59
N PRO A 22 9.35 6.97 11.82
CA PRO A 22 8.79 8.18 12.43
C PRO A 22 7.62 8.78 11.65
N SER A 23 7.64 8.71 10.30
CA SER A 23 6.55 9.30 9.49
C SER A 23 5.16 8.69 9.74
N TYR A 24 5.07 7.52 10.37
CA TYR A 24 3.81 6.92 10.79
C TYR A 24 3.21 7.60 12.04
N ASP A 25 3.97 8.41 12.78
CA ASP A 25 3.47 9.26 13.88
C ASP A 25 2.73 10.49 13.34
N ASP A 26 3.09 10.98 12.15
CA ASP A 26 2.52 12.16 11.50
C ASP A 26 1.42 11.84 10.47
N CYS A 27 0.98 10.59 10.39
CA CYS A 27 -0.15 10.21 9.55
C CYS A 27 -1.46 10.77 10.12
N PRO A 28 -2.31 11.43 9.31
CA PRO A 28 -3.62 11.89 9.77
C PRO A 28 -4.55 10.71 10.03
N VAL A 29 -5.57 10.93 10.84
CA VAL A 29 -6.64 9.93 11.10
C VAL A 29 -7.34 9.58 9.79
N ASP A 30 -7.63 8.30 9.58
CA ASP A 30 -8.46 7.82 8.47
C ASP A 30 -9.93 8.09 8.79
N ASP A 31 -10.49 9.17 8.23
CA ASP A 31 -11.90 9.56 8.45
C ASP A 31 -12.92 8.54 7.90
N TYR A 32 -12.47 7.56 7.12
CA TYR A 32 -13.35 6.60 6.46
C TYR A 32 -13.36 5.23 7.13
N MET A 33 -12.35 4.89 7.94
CA MET A 33 -12.17 3.55 8.51
C MET A 33 -11.50 3.57 9.89
N GLY A 34 -11.71 2.49 10.66
CA GLY A 34 -11.02 2.30 11.94
C GLY A 34 -11.54 3.15 13.10
N ASN A 35 -12.61 3.93 12.94
CA ASN A 35 -13.28 4.65 14.04
C ASN A 35 -12.31 5.47 14.93
N GLY A 36 -11.41 6.21 14.29
CA GLY A 36 -10.38 7.02 14.94
C GLY A 36 -9.11 6.27 15.38
N THR A 37 -9.00 4.97 15.12
CA THR A 37 -7.82 4.16 15.47
C THR A 37 -6.87 3.90 14.32
N ARG A 38 -7.29 4.24 13.09
CA ARG A 38 -6.49 4.07 11.87
C ARG A 38 -5.98 5.43 11.40
N PHE A 39 -4.74 5.45 10.92
CA PHE A 39 -4.06 6.63 10.40
C PHE A 39 -3.49 6.29 9.02
N LYS A 40 -3.61 7.22 8.07
CA LYS A 40 -3.37 6.88 6.67
C LYS A 40 -2.91 8.04 5.79
N ARG A 41 -1.86 7.77 4.99
CA ARG A 41 -1.49 8.56 3.81
C ARG A 41 -1.57 7.70 2.56
N PHE A 42 -1.74 8.33 1.41
CA PHE A 42 -1.88 7.67 0.11
C PHE A 42 -1.10 8.40 -0.97
N SER A 43 -0.43 7.66 -1.85
CA SER A 43 0.15 8.21 -3.07
C SER A 43 0.18 7.14 -4.17
N GLN A 44 0.42 7.56 -5.40
CA GLN A 44 0.49 6.68 -6.55
C GLN A 44 1.68 7.01 -7.43
N TYR A 45 2.21 5.97 -8.07
CA TYR A 45 3.37 6.07 -8.94
C TYR A 45 3.08 5.35 -10.25
N LYS A 46 3.69 5.85 -11.32
CA LYS A 46 3.87 5.10 -12.56
C LYS A 46 5.26 4.48 -12.52
N LEU A 47 5.31 3.18 -12.76
CA LEU A 47 6.53 2.41 -12.96
C LEU A 47 6.77 2.26 -14.46
N THR A 48 8.00 2.50 -14.88
CA THR A 48 8.45 2.21 -16.25
C THR A 48 9.70 1.35 -16.21
N PRO A 49 9.82 0.31 -17.05
CA PRO A 49 11.03 -0.50 -17.12
C PRO A 49 12.26 0.38 -17.39
N ALA A 50 13.32 0.19 -16.61
CA ALA A 50 14.63 0.80 -16.82
C ALA A 50 15.61 -0.16 -17.52
N GLU A 51 16.76 0.35 -17.97
CA GLU A 51 17.76 -0.42 -18.75
C GLU A 51 18.49 -1.51 -17.93
N ASP A 52 18.55 -1.37 -16.62
CA ASP A 52 19.34 -2.17 -15.67
C ASP A 52 18.50 -3.20 -14.90
N GLU A 53 17.44 -3.72 -15.54
CA GLU A 53 16.43 -4.59 -14.90
C GLU A 53 15.67 -3.96 -13.72
N ASN A 54 15.94 -2.69 -13.37
CA ASN A 54 15.16 -1.96 -12.37
C ASN A 54 13.92 -1.29 -12.97
N TRP A 55 13.19 -0.58 -12.12
CA TRP A 55 12.02 0.22 -12.47
C TRP A 55 12.25 1.68 -12.13
N SER A 56 11.90 2.58 -13.04
CA SER A 56 11.85 4.00 -12.76
C SER A 56 10.51 4.37 -12.14
N PHE A 57 10.56 5.10 -11.04
CA PHE A 57 9.38 5.57 -10.31
C PHE A 57 9.08 7.01 -10.67
N LYS A 58 7.88 7.27 -11.20
CA LYS A 58 7.35 8.62 -11.36
C LYS A 58 6.14 8.81 -10.47
N ARG A 59 6.25 9.67 -9.45
CA ARG A 59 5.09 10.08 -8.64
C ARG A 59 4.05 10.74 -9.55
N LEU A 60 2.82 10.23 -9.51
CA LEU A 60 1.70 10.79 -10.28
C LEU A 60 1.04 11.94 -9.52
N PRO A 61 0.30 12.82 -10.21
CA PRO A 61 -0.52 13.82 -9.54
C PRO A 61 -1.41 13.18 -8.47
N HIS A 62 -1.49 13.85 -7.31
CA HIS A 62 -2.30 13.34 -6.21
C HIS A 62 -3.77 13.26 -6.60
N ARG A 63 -4.45 12.22 -6.11
CA ARG A 63 -5.88 12.02 -6.33
C ARG A 63 -6.51 11.34 -5.13
N ASP A 64 -7.83 11.44 -5.04
CA ASP A 64 -8.59 10.65 -4.07
C ASP A 64 -8.47 9.16 -4.39
N TYR A 65 -8.37 8.36 -3.34
CA TYR A 65 -8.40 6.92 -3.47
C TYR A 65 -9.83 6.42 -3.72
N THR A 66 -9.98 5.54 -4.70
CA THR A 66 -11.26 4.92 -5.06
C THR A 66 -11.06 3.44 -5.33
N THR A 67 -11.90 2.61 -4.74
CA THR A 67 -11.97 1.17 -5.02
C THR A 67 -13.15 0.90 -5.95
N TYR A 68 -12.99 -0.03 -6.90
CA TYR A 68 -14.11 -0.43 -7.75
C TYR A 68 -15.20 -1.13 -6.93
N LYS A 69 -16.46 -0.78 -7.18
CA LYS A 69 -17.63 -1.39 -6.50
C LYS A 69 -17.72 -2.91 -6.66
N LYS A 70 -17.21 -3.45 -7.78
CA LYS A 70 -17.17 -4.91 -8.01
C LYS A 70 -16.28 -5.67 -7.02
N PHE A 71 -15.28 -5.02 -6.43
CA PHE A 71 -14.30 -5.65 -5.53
C PHE A 71 -14.50 -5.23 -4.07
N ASN A 72 -15.13 -4.08 -3.82
CA ASN A 72 -15.47 -3.63 -2.48
C ASN A 72 -16.94 -3.22 -2.43
N SER A 73 -17.81 -4.13 -1.97
CA SER A 73 -19.25 -3.93 -1.90
C SER A 73 -19.67 -2.88 -0.86
N VAL A 74 -18.84 -2.69 0.18
CA VAL A 74 -19.10 -1.77 1.30
C VAL A 74 -18.66 -0.34 0.98
N GLY A 75 -17.45 -0.19 0.42
CA GLY A 75 -16.80 1.10 0.24
C GLY A 75 -16.39 1.43 -1.19
N GLY A 76 -16.81 0.63 -2.18
CA GLY A 76 -16.50 0.87 -3.59
C GLY A 76 -17.28 2.03 -4.19
N GLY A 77 -16.61 2.80 -5.06
CA GLY A 77 -17.15 4.03 -5.66
C GLY A 77 -17.03 5.27 -4.77
N ILE A 78 -16.69 5.12 -3.48
CA ILE A 78 -16.46 6.23 -2.57
C ILE A 78 -15.08 6.82 -2.84
N ARG A 79 -15.03 8.13 -3.08
CA ARG A 79 -13.79 8.91 -3.13
C ARG A 79 -13.32 9.17 -1.71
N ARG A 80 -12.15 8.64 -1.37
CA ARG A 80 -11.50 8.85 -0.08
C ARG A 80 -10.37 9.85 -0.24
N VAL A 81 -10.54 11.02 0.34
CA VAL A 81 -9.53 12.07 0.37
C VAL A 81 -8.52 11.69 1.45
N TYR A 82 -7.31 11.34 1.03
CA TYR A 82 -6.19 11.07 1.93
C TYR A 82 -5.07 12.03 1.60
N GLU A 83 -4.27 12.38 2.60
CA GLU A 83 -3.09 13.21 2.37
C GLU A 83 -1.99 12.43 1.62
N PRO A 84 -1.17 13.14 0.81
CA PRO A 84 -0.01 12.55 0.16
C PRO A 84 1.00 11.97 1.18
N ILE A 85 1.71 10.92 0.76
CA ILE A 85 2.88 10.40 1.49
C ILE A 85 4.03 11.42 1.40
N GLU A 86 4.76 11.60 2.49
CA GLU A 86 5.80 12.63 2.64
C GLU A 86 7.23 12.08 2.63
N VAL A 87 7.40 10.76 2.80
CA VAL A 87 8.70 10.06 2.77
C VAL A 87 8.82 9.16 1.53
N ASP A 88 10.04 8.73 1.22
CA ASP A 88 10.31 7.90 0.06
C ASP A 88 10.30 6.39 0.38
N PHE A 89 9.22 5.72 -0.05
CA PHE A 89 9.12 4.26 0.03
C PHE A 89 9.68 3.53 -1.20
N THR A 90 10.14 4.23 -2.24
CA THR A 90 10.52 3.59 -3.51
C THR A 90 11.65 2.54 -3.36
N PRO A 91 12.65 2.70 -2.47
CA PRO A 91 13.64 1.64 -2.25
C PRO A 91 13.00 0.36 -1.69
N LEU A 92 12.13 0.49 -0.68
CA LEU A 92 11.43 -0.65 -0.09
C LEU A 92 10.47 -1.32 -1.09
N ILE A 93 9.74 -0.52 -1.87
CA ILE A 93 8.81 -1.03 -2.89
C ILE A 93 9.58 -1.80 -3.99
N SER A 94 10.79 -1.36 -4.34
CA SER A 94 11.62 -2.02 -5.35
C SER A 94 12.00 -3.45 -4.97
N GLU A 95 12.22 -3.72 -3.68
CA GLU A 95 12.46 -5.08 -3.19
C GLU A 95 11.27 -6.00 -3.44
N GLY A 96 10.06 -5.53 -3.11
CA GLY A 96 8.84 -6.29 -3.40
C GLY A 96 8.59 -6.49 -4.89
N ILE A 97 8.85 -5.48 -5.72
CA ILE A 97 8.67 -5.59 -7.17
C ILE A 97 9.60 -6.65 -7.78
N ARG A 98 10.84 -6.76 -7.29
CA ARG A 98 11.77 -7.82 -7.72
C ARG A 98 11.17 -9.21 -7.52
N GLU A 99 10.47 -9.37 -6.40
CA GLU A 99 9.77 -10.59 -5.98
C GLU A 99 8.34 -10.70 -6.51
N LEU A 100 7.86 -9.78 -7.35
CA LEU A 100 6.58 -9.88 -8.05
C LEU A 100 6.74 -10.21 -9.53
N GLY A 101 7.92 -9.94 -10.10
CA GLY A 101 8.26 -10.21 -11.51
C GLY A 101 7.23 -9.67 -12.47
N LEU A 102 6.94 -8.38 -12.32
CA LEU A 102 6.02 -7.62 -13.17
C LEU A 102 6.41 -7.71 -14.64
N ASP A 103 5.42 -7.72 -15.54
CA ASP A 103 5.64 -7.69 -16.99
C ASP A 103 6.38 -6.40 -17.39
N ARG A 104 7.59 -6.54 -17.93
CA ARG A 104 8.45 -5.43 -18.35
C ARG A 104 8.12 -4.90 -19.75
N SER A 105 7.16 -5.48 -20.45
CA SER A 105 6.72 -4.98 -21.77
C SER A 105 5.80 -3.75 -21.68
N GLU A 106 5.34 -3.42 -20.47
CA GLU A 106 4.41 -2.32 -20.24
C GLU A 106 4.69 -1.52 -18.95
N PRO A 107 4.21 -0.27 -18.84
CA PRO A 107 4.27 0.47 -17.60
C PRO A 107 3.18 0.02 -16.61
N TRP A 108 3.50 0.04 -15.32
CA TRP A 108 2.56 -0.26 -14.24
C TRP A 108 2.13 1.00 -13.49
N GLN A 109 0.94 0.99 -12.92
CA GLN A 109 0.53 1.98 -11.93
C GLN A 109 0.41 1.30 -10.57
N ILE A 110 1.04 1.87 -9.55
CA ILE A 110 0.96 1.38 -8.18
C ILE A 110 0.28 2.40 -7.27
N ASN A 111 -0.54 1.87 -6.37
CA ASN A 111 -1.14 2.59 -5.25
C ASN A 111 -0.35 2.24 -3.98
N VAL A 112 0.13 3.25 -3.26
CA VAL A 112 0.90 3.08 -2.03
C VAL A 112 0.09 3.61 -0.86
N HIS A 113 -0.15 2.75 0.12
CA HIS A 113 -0.88 3.07 1.34
C HIS A 113 0.04 2.97 2.55
N GLN A 114 0.35 4.11 3.15
CA GLN A 114 1.00 4.17 4.45
C GLN A 114 -0.08 4.06 5.52
N ASN A 115 -0.20 2.91 6.16
CA ASN A 115 -1.26 2.64 7.15
C ASN A 115 -0.66 2.37 8.54
N ARG A 116 -1.19 3.01 9.57
CA ARG A 116 -1.00 2.64 10.97
C ARG A 116 -2.34 2.37 11.63
N THR A 117 -2.37 1.43 12.56
CA THR A 117 -3.53 1.20 13.43
C THR A 117 -3.08 1.10 14.87
N ARG A 118 -3.83 1.74 15.77
CA ARG A 118 -3.59 1.72 17.22
C ARG A 118 -4.71 0.93 17.88
N ALA A 119 -4.38 -0.21 18.46
CA ALA A 119 -5.33 -0.94 19.29
C ALA A 119 -5.12 -0.52 20.76
N GLU A 120 -6.20 -0.10 21.42
CA GLU A 120 -6.20 0.27 22.83
C GLU A 120 -7.18 -0.62 23.61
N GLY A 121 -6.97 -0.78 24.92
CA GLY A 121 -7.88 -1.53 25.78
C GLY A 121 -9.31 -0.98 25.67
N GLY A 122 -10.24 -1.80 25.17
CA GLY A 122 -11.65 -1.41 24.96
C GLY A 122 -11.96 -0.70 23.64
N ARG A 123 -10.95 -0.39 22.82
CA ARG A 123 -11.11 0.13 21.45
C ARG A 123 -10.41 -0.81 20.47
N PRO A 124 -11.07 -1.89 20.02
CA PRO A 124 -10.53 -2.69 18.94
C PRO A 124 -10.39 -1.80 17.70
N GLY A 125 -9.30 -1.97 16.95
CA GLY A 125 -9.07 -1.32 15.67
C GLY A 125 -9.46 -2.24 14.52
N PRO A 126 -10.76 -2.39 14.17
CA PRO A 126 -11.17 -3.30 13.11
C PRO A 126 -10.64 -2.80 11.77
N LEU A 127 -9.85 -3.64 11.12
CA LEU A 127 -9.20 -3.33 9.84
C LEU A 127 -10.03 -3.80 8.63
N THR A 128 -10.76 -4.90 8.77
CA THR A 128 -11.44 -5.61 7.68
C THR A 128 -12.80 -6.15 8.15
N PRO A 129 -13.81 -5.28 8.36
CA PRO A 129 -15.13 -5.71 8.84
C PRO A 129 -15.84 -6.70 7.90
N GLU A 130 -15.48 -6.71 6.62
CA GLU A 130 -16.00 -7.60 5.58
C GLU A 130 -15.44 -9.03 5.62
N GLY A 131 -14.34 -9.28 6.36
CA GLY A 131 -13.64 -10.56 6.37
C GLY A 131 -12.68 -10.74 5.19
N VAL A 132 -12.49 -11.99 4.75
CA VAL A 132 -11.57 -12.35 3.65
C VAL A 132 -12.08 -11.73 2.34
N HIS A 133 -11.21 -11.03 1.62
CA HIS A 133 -11.56 -10.33 0.37
C HIS A 133 -10.38 -10.26 -0.60
N HIS A 134 -10.65 -9.71 -1.79
CA HIS A 134 -9.66 -9.44 -2.83
C HIS A 134 -9.71 -7.94 -3.19
N ASP A 135 -8.55 -7.27 -3.18
CA ASP A 135 -8.47 -5.81 -3.38
C ASP A 135 -8.78 -5.35 -4.81
N GLY A 136 -8.77 -6.28 -5.76
CA GLY A 136 -9.05 -5.98 -7.17
C GLY A 136 -7.84 -5.44 -7.95
N HIS A 137 -6.64 -5.64 -7.41
CA HIS A 137 -5.37 -5.40 -8.08
C HIS A 137 -4.77 -6.74 -8.55
N GLU A 138 -3.90 -6.70 -9.56
CA GLU A 138 -3.23 -7.91 -10.07
C GLU A 138 -2.24 -8.48 -9.06
N PHE A 139 -1.53 -7.60 -8.35
CA PHE A 139 -0.62 -7.94 -7.27
C PHE A 139 -0.85 -7.03 -6.07
N VAL A 140 -0.60 -7.56 -4.87
CA VAL A 140 -0.62 -6.80 -3.62
C VAL A 140 0.62 -7.18 -2.81
N MET A 141 1.32 -6.18 -2.28
CA MET A 141 2.37 -6.37 -1.29
C MET A 141 1.93 -5.74 0.03
N ILE A 142 2.08 -6.49 1.12
CA ILE A 142 1.87 -6.00 2.48
C ILE A 142 3.21 -6.00 3.21
N ALA A 143 3.74 -4.81 3.49
CA ALA A 143 4.96 -4.63 4.27
C ALA A 143 4.61 -4.35 5.73
N ILE A 144 5.10 -5.19 6.66
CA ILE A 144 4.93 -4.99 8.11
C ILE A 144 6.22 -4.37 8.64
N LEU A 145 6.17 -3.10 9.02
CA LEU A 145 7.36 -2.35 9.47
C LEU A 145 7.49 -2.28 10.99
N ASN A 146 6.37 -2.30 11.71
CA ASN A 146 6.31 -2.32 13.17
C ASN A 146 4.98 -2.95 13.62
N LYS A 147 4.91 -3.53 14.82
CA LYS A 147 3.74 -4.22 15.37
C LYS A 147 3.33 -3.63 16.71
#